data_AF-A0A7X8WI66-F1
#
_entry.id   AF-A0A7X8WI66-F1
#
_cell.length_a   1.000
_cell.length_b   1.000
_cell.length_c   1.000
_cell.angle_alpha   90.00
_cell.angle_beta   90.00
_cell.angle_gamma   90.00
#
_symmetry.space_group_name_H-M   'P 1'
#
loop_
_entity.id
_entity.type
_entity.pdbx_description
1 polymer ?
#
loop_
_entity_poly.entity_id
_entity_poly.type
_entity_poly.pdbx_seq_one_letter_code
_entity_poly.pdbx_strand_id
1 'polypeptide(L)'
;MKKVIALLLVVFGFSIFGSVKLQVQAADYVLRVYNWQDYIDEGKDENGNPRKDEFGNPVSSVIDDFEEYYYQKTGKTVEVIYTTYETNEVMLNSLKTGNIKYDLVCPSDYVIQKMVREDMLEEIDMSLLPNYQQYASPYLI
;
A
#
# COMPACT_ATOMS: atom_id res chain seq x y z
N MET A 1 -52.61 57.30 18.33
CA MET A 1 -53.30 56.02 18.10
C MET A 1 -52.25 54.92 18.09
N LYS A 2 -52.41 53.91 18.95
CA LYS A 2 -51.50 52.74 19.10
C LYS A 2 -51.62 51.80 17.90
N LYS A 3 -50.57 50.97 17.69
CA LYS A 3 -50.39 49.75 16.83
C LYS A 3 -49.34 49.98 15.73
N VAL A 4 -48.33 49.16 15.43
CA VAL A 4 -47.95 47.78 15.81
C VAL A 4 -46.43 47.60 15.53
N ILE A 5 -45.84 46.68 16.28
CA ILE A 5 -44.44 46.22 16.30
C ILE A 5 -44.01 45.61 14.97
N ALA A 6 -42.82 45.97 14.47
CA ALA A 6 -42.07 45.18 13.50
C ALA A 6 -40.69 44.86 14.10
N LEU A 7 -40.55 43.61 14.52
CA LEU A 7 -39.35 42.97 15.05
C LEU A 7 -38.35 42.82 13.89
N LEU A 8 -37.38 43.72 13.78
CA LEU A 8 -36.23 43.55 12.88
C LEU A 8 -35.17 42.71 13.60
N LEU A 9 -35.33 41.39 13.54
CA LEU A 9 -34.31 40.43 13.96
C LEU A 9 -33.14 40.49 12.97
N VAL A 10 -32.04 41.05 13.44
CA VAL A 10 -30.70 40.86 12.92
C VAL A 10 -30.32 39.40 13.13
N VAL A 11 -30.33 38.59 12.07
CA VAL A 11 -29.46 37.42 11.91
C VAL A 11 -29.07 37.31 10.44
N PHE A 12 -28.10 38.11 10.03
CA PHE A 12 -27.28 37.84 8.85
C PHE A 12 -26.27 36.76 9.27
N GLY A 13 -26.46 35.54 8.78
CA GLY A 13 -25.58 34.41 9.09
C GLY A 13 -25.89 33.17 8.25
N PHE A 14 -26.26 33.38 6.98
CA PHE A 14 -26.39 32.29 6.01
C PHE A 14 -24.99 31.86 5.56
N SER A 15 -24.67 30.60 5.85
CA SER A 15 -23.94 29.68 4.97
C SER A 15 -22.54 30.09 4.50
N ILE A 16 -21.53 29.74 5.31
CA ILE A 16 -20.22 29.33 4.78
C ILE A 16 -19.92 27.94 5.33
N PHE A 17 -20.74 26.95 4.95
CA PHE A 17 -20.22 25.59 4.79
C PHE A 17 -19.60 25.55 3.39
N GLY A 18 -18.42 26.14 3.27
CA GLY A 18 -17.60 25.97 2.08
C GLY A 18 -17.26 24.49 1.98
N SER A 19 -17.71 23.86 0.90
CA SER A 19 -17.30 22.51 0.54
C SER A 19 -15.77 22.49 0.45
N VAL A 20 -15.10 21.97 1.47
CA VAL A 20 -13.69 21.58 1.35
C VAL A 20 -13.67 20.50 0.29
N LYS A 21 -13.20 20.82 -0.91
CA LYS A 21 -12.91 19.80 -1.91
C LYS A 21 -11.71 19.03 -1.37
N LEU A 22 -11.95 17.83 -0.87
CA LEU A 22 -10.89 16.88 -0.56
C LEU A 22 -10.23 16.51 -1.88
N GLN A 23 -9.16 17.20 -2.24
CA GLN A 23 -8.38 16.90 -3.43
C GLN A 23 -7.39 15.82 -3.04
N VAL A 24 -7.72 14.57 -3.37
CA VAL A 24 -6.79 13.44 -3.23
C VAL A 24 -5.64 13.69 -4.19
N GLN A 25 -4.46 13.98 -3.64
CA GLN A 25 -3.23 14.14 -4.39
C GLN A 25 -2.72 12.75 -4.78
N ALA A 26 -2.34 12.54 -6.04
CA ALA A 26 -1.72 11.30 -6.49
C ALA A 26 -0.37 11.11 -5.77
N ALA A 27 -0.05 9.87 -5.39
CA ALA A 27 1.21 9.56 -4.71
C ALA A 27 2.42 9.89 -5.58
N ASP A 28 3.55 10.25 -4.94
CA ASP A 28 4.80 10.58 -5.63
C ASP A 28 5.38 9.35 -6.35
N TYR A 29 5.17 8.16 -5.77
CA TYR A 29 5.59 6.88 -6.32
C TYR A 29 4.48 5.84 -6.21
N VAL A 30 4.51 4.87 -7.12
CA VAL A 30 3.67 3.68 -7.08
C VAL A 30 4.60 2.48 -7.08
N LEU A 31 4.46 1.59 -6.11
CA LEU A 31 5.21 0.33 -6.01
C LEU A 31 4.27 -0.83 -6.30
N ARG A 32 4.51 -1.59 -7.36
CA ARG A 32 3.69 -2.74 -7.77
C ARG A 32 4.34 -4.03 -7.30
N VAL A 33 3.67 -4.72 -6.37
CA VAL A 33 4.17 -5.96 -5.76
C VAL A 33 3.28 -7.13 -6.19
N TYR A 34 3.90 -8.22 -6.62
CA TYR A 34 3.21 -9.46 -6.95
C TYR A 34 3.68 -10.61 -6.06
N ASN A 35 2.82 -11.07 -5.15
CA ASN A 35 3.21 -12.00 -4.10
C ASN A 35 2.23 -13.16 -3.95
N TRP A 36 2.59 -14.16 -3.15
CA TRP A 36 1.67 -15.21 -2.76
C TRP A 36 0.50 -14.66 -1.95
N GLN A 37 -0.65 -15.31 -2.09
CA GLN A 37 -1.78 -15.10 -1.20
C GLN A 37 -1.40 -15.49 0.24
N ASP A 38 -1.94 -14.76 1.23
CA ASP A 38 -1.75 -15.00 2.66
C ASP A 38 -0.28 -14.97 3.13
N TYR A 39 0.57 -14.22 2.42
CA TYR A 39 2.03 -14.17 2.67
C TYR A 39 2.52 -12.88 3.34
N ILE A 40 1.63 -11.92 3.58
CA ILE A 40 1.93 -10.66 4.29
C ILE A 40 0.80 -10.37 5.29
N ASP A 41 1.12 -9.70 6.40
CA ASP A 41 0.10 -9.25 7.35
C ASP A 41 -0.68 -8.07 6.75
N GLU A 42 -1.92 -8.33 6.38
CA GLU A 42 -2.87 -7.34 5.86
C GLU A 42 -3.62 -6.58 6.96
N GLY A 43 -3.30 -6.81 8.25
CA GLY A 43 -4.03 -6.21 9.37
C GLY A 43 -5.46 -6.76 9.50
N LYS A 44 -5.78 -7.88 8.85
CA LYS A 44 -7.12 -8.49 8.80
C LYS A 44 -7.16 -9.86 9.48
N ASP A 45 -8.31 -10.22 10.02
CA ASP A 45 -8.60 -11.54 10.57
C ASP A 45 -8.92 -12.55 9.45
N GLU A 46 -9.13 -13.80 9.82
CA GLU A 46 -9.48 -14.89 8.88
C GLU A 46 -10.78 -14.66 8.08
N ASN A 47 -11.62 -13.73 8.53
CA ASN A 47 -12.87 -13.36 7.86
C ASN A 47 -12.74 -12.05 7.06
N GLY A 48 -11.54 -11.45 7.01
CA GLY A 48 -11.25 -10.21 6.31
C GLY A 48 -11.60 -8.94 7.08
N ASN A 49 -11.98 -9.02 8.37
CA ASN A 49 -12.24 -7.83 9.18
C ASN A 49 -10.92 -7.28 9.76
N PRO A 50 -10.82 -5.97 10.03
CA PRO A 50 -9.65 -5.41 10.71
C PRO A 50 -9.39 -6.12 12.04
N ARG A 51 -8.17 -6.65 12.23
CA ARG A 51 -7.75 -7.22 13.52
C ARG A 51 -7.65 -6.11 14.55
N LYS A 52 -7.76 -6.51 15.82
CA LYS A 52 -7.58 -5.63 16.95
C LYS A 52 -6.51 -6.15 17.91
N ASP A 53 -5.79 -5.24 18.53
CA ASP A 53 -4.86 -5.55 19.62
C ASP A 53 -5.61 -5.93 20.91
N GLU A 54 -4.86 -6.23 21.97
CA GLU A 54 -5.40 -6.59 23.29
C GLU A 54 -6.22 -5.47 23.95
N PHE A 55 -6.12 -4.23 23.45
CA PHE A 55 -6.85 -3.05 23.92
C PHE A 55 -8.05 -2.70 23.03
N GLY A 56 -8.26 -3.41 21.93
CA GLY A 56 -9.34 -3.19 20.98
C GLY A 56 -9.04 -2.18 19.86
N ASN A 57 -7.79 -1.72 19.72
CA ASN A 57 -7.37 -0.81 18.64
C ASN A 57 -7.09 -1.59 17.36
N PRO A 58 -7.40 -1.05 16.17
CA PRO A 58 -7.04 -1.68 14.90
C PRO A 58 -5.53 -1.93 14.79
N VAL A 59 -5.16 -3.12 14.32
CA VAL A 59 -3.78 -3.44 13.96
C VAL A 59 -3.54 -3.05 12.52
N SER A 60 -2.48 -2.28 12.28
CA SER A 60 -2.06 -1.83 10.94
C SER A 60 -1.56 -2.99 10.09
N SER A 61 -1.65 -2.87 8.77
CA SER A 61 -1.02 -3.81 7.85
C SER A 61 0.45 -3.47 7.63
N VAL A 62 1.26 -4.43 7.16
CA VAL A 62 2.66 -4.16 6.79
C VAL A 62 2.74 -3.13 5.65
N ILE A 63 1.74 -3.10 4.77
CA ILE A 63 1.69 -2.15 3.66
C ILE A 63 1.45 -0.75 4.20
N ASP A 64 0.44 -0.56 5.05
CA ASP A 64 0.13 0.74 5.66
C ASP A 64 1.32 1.26 6.48
N ASP A 65 1.95 0.37 7.26
CA ASP A 65 3.15 0.70 8.04
C ASP A 65 4.33 1.10 7.15
N PHE A 66 4.49 0.46 5.98
CA PHE A 66 5.55 0.80 5.03
C PHE A 66 5.30 2.17 4.37
N GLU A 67 4.08 2.44 3.92
CA GLU A 67 3.73 3.72 3.30
C GLU A 67 3.94 4.89 4.27
N GLU A 68 3.49 4.73 5.52
CA GLU A 68 3.70 5.71 6.58
C GLU A 68 5.20 5.86 6.90
N TYR A 69 5.91 4.76 7.09
CA TYR A 69 7.36 4.78 7.32
C TYR A 69 8.10 5.53 6.20
N TYR A 70 7.77 5.26 4.94
CA TYR A 70 8.41 5.88 3.79
C TYR A 70 8.19 7.39 3.77
N TYR A 71 6.95 7.83 4.06
CA TYR A 71 6.64 9.26 4.19
C TYR A 71 7.43 9.91 5.33
N GLN A 72 7.45 9.30 6.52
CA GLN A 72 8.19 9.83 7.66
C GLN A 72 9.70 9.93 7.41
N LYS A 73 10.27 9.02 6.60
CA LYS A 73 11.70 9.00 6.30
C LYS A 73 12.11 9.92 5.15
N THR A 74 11.25 10.10 4.15
CA THR A 74 11.63 10.74 2.89
C THR A 74 10.87 12.04 2.61
N GLY A 75 9.75 12.27 3.30
CA GLY A 75 8.80 13.34 3.01
C GLY A 75 8.01 13.12 1.71
N LYS A 76 8.10 11.93 1.10
CA LYS A 76 7.41 11.56 -0.14
C LYS A 76 6.44 10.43 0.11
N THR A 77 5.36 10.43 -0.65
CA THR A 77 4.31 9.41 -0.59
C THR A 77 4.62 8.25 -1.53
N VAL A 78 4.22 7.04 -1.14
CA VAL A 78 4.25 5.85 -2.00
C VAL A 78 2.91 5.14 -1.86
N GLU A 79 2.34 4.74 -2.98
CA GLU A 79 1.18 3.84 -3.04
C GLU A 79 1.64 2.44 -3.41
N VAL A 80 1.36 1.46 -2.57
CA VAL A 80 1.68 0.06 -2.82
C VAL A 80 0.49 -0.64 -3.45
N ILE A 81 0.61 -1.00 -4.72
CA ILE A 81 -0.36 -1.85 -5.42
C ILE A 81 0.07 -3.30 -5.20
N TYR A 82 -0.53 -3.94 -4.22
CA TYR A 82 -0.27 -5.34 -3.87
C TYR A 82 -1.25 -6.27 -4.58
N THR A 83 -0.73 -7.18 -5.41
CA THR A 83 -1.50 -8.21 -6.11
C THR A 83 -1.04 -9.59 -5.66
N THR A 84 -1.97 -10.55 -5.58
CA THR A 84 -1.67 -11.92 -5.16
C THR A 84 -1.82 -12.94 -6.28
N TYR A 85 -1.13 -14.07 -6.13
CA TYR A 85 -1.29 -15.26 -6.96
C TYR A 85 -1.28 -16.54 -6.13
N GLU A 86 -1.87 -17.60 -6.68
CA GLU A 86 -2.03 -18.90 -6.00
C GLU A 86 -1.05 -19.97 -6.50
N THR A 87 -0.51 -19.82 -7.71
CA THR A 87 0.41 -20.80 -8.31
C THR A 87 1.52 -20.12 -9.11
N ASN A 88 2.67 -20.81 -9.22
CA ASN A 88 3.80 -20.33 -10.00
C ASN A 88 3.46 -20.18 -11.49
N GLU A 89 2.60 -21.04 -12.04
CA GLU A 89 2.17 -21.00 -13.44
C GLU A 89 1.32 -19.77 -13.74
N VAL A 90 0.40 -19.41 -12.85
CA VAL A 90 -0.41 -18.19 -12.96
C VAL A 90 0.50 -16.96 -12.94
N MET A 91 1.44 -16.91 -11.99
CA MET A 91 2.38 -15.81 -11.86
C MET A 91 3.27 -15.66 -13.10
N LEU A 92 3.91 -16.74 -13.56
CA LEU A 92 4.79 -16.71 -14.73
C LEU A 92 4.05 -16.31 -16.01
N ASN A 93 2.82 -16.80 -16.21
CA ASN A 93 2.01 -16.42 -17.36
C ASN A 93 1.69 -14.91 -17.32
N SER A 94 1.32 -14.37 -16.15
CA SER A 94 1.07 -12.94 -15.98
C SER A 94 2.28 -12.09 -16.38
N LEU A 95 3.46 -12.43 -15.84
CA LEU A 95 4.72 -11.73 -16.15
C LEU A 95 5.07 -11.79 -17.64
N LYS A 96 4.93 -12.97 -18.26
CA LYS A 96 5.25 -13.16 -19.70
C LYS A 96 4.29 -12.43 -20.63
N THR A 97 3.01 -12.35 -20.26
CA THR A 97 2.03 -11.62 -21.06
C THR A 97 2.32 -10.11 -21.04
N GLY A 98 2.89 -9.61 -19.94
CA GLY A 98 3.34 -8.23 -19.82
C GLY A 98 2.21 -7.20 -19.70
N ASN A 99 0.97 -7.64 -19.48
CA ASN A 99 -0.20 -6.76 -19.34
C ASN A 99 -0.08 -5.84 -18.12
N ILE A 100 0.52 -6.35 -17.04
CA ILE A 100 0.84 -5.59 -15.83
C ILE A 100 2.34 -5.75 -15.60
N LYS A 101 3.03 -4.62 -15.40
CA LYS A 101 4.43 -4.60 -14.97
C LYS A 101 4.48 -4.54 -13.46
N TYR A 102 5.34 -5.35 -12.87
CA TYR A 102 5.57 -5.39 -11.43
C TYR A 102 7.01 -5.00 -11.14
N ASP A 103 7.21 -4.26 -10.07
CA ASP A 103 8.53 -3.83 -9.60
C ASP A 103 9.16 -4.90 -8.71
N LEU A 104 8.32 -5.60 -7.92
CA LEU A 104 8.73 -6.70 -7.05
C LEU A 104 7.85 -7.92 -7.27
N VAL A 105 8.49 -9.09 -7.30
CA VAL A 105 7.81 -10.39 -7.32
C VAL A 105 8.45 -11.30 -6.28
N CYS A 106 7.65 -12.14 -5.61
CA CYS A 106 8.14 -13.09 -4.60
C CYS A 106 8.01 -14.55 -5.08
N PRO A 107 8.81 -14.99 -6.06
CA PRO A 107 8.76 -16.34 -6.61
C PRO A 107 9.40 -17.38 -5.66
N SER A 108 9.09 -18.65 -5.91
CA SER A 108 9.84 -19.77 -5.31
C SER A 108 11.25 -19.91 -5.92
N ASP A 109 12.16 -20.55 -5.19
CA ASP A 109 13.58 -20.74 -5.56
C ASP A 109 13.80 -21.33 -6.97
N TYR A 110 13.06 -22.38 -7.32
CA TYR A 110 13.18 -23.00 -8.64
C TYR A 110 12.64 -22.09 -9.75
N VAL A 111 11.68 -21.21 -9.44
CA VAL A 111 11.15 -20.22 -10.38
C VAL A 111 12.14 -19.08 -10.57
N ILE A 112 12.84 -18.63 -9.53
CA ILE A 112 13.97 -17.68 -9.66
C ILE A 112 14.97 -18.21 -10.68
N GLN A 113 15.41 -19.47 -10.55
CA GLN A 113 16.37 -20.09 -11.47
C GLN A 113 15.85 -20.15 -12.92
N LYS A 114 14.53 -20.32 -13.11
CA LYS A 114 13.91 -20.28 -14.43
C LYS A 114 13.89 -18.85 -14.99
N MET A 115 13.51 -17.87 -14.18
CA MET A 115 13.43 -16.46 -14.58
C MET A 115 14.81 -15.90 -14.93
N VAL A 116 15.87 -16.29 -14.21
CA VAL A 116 17.27 -15.97 -14.58
C VAL A 116 17.62 -16.54 -15.96
N ARG A 117 17.30 -17.82 -16.23
CA ARG A 117 17.59 -18.44 -17.54
C ARG A 117 16.80 -17.84 -18.69
N GLU A 118 15.65 -17.26 -18.40
CA GLU A 118 14.75 -16.62 -19.38
C GLU A 118 14.94 -15.09 -19.44
N ASP A 119 15.96 -14.54 -18.77
CA ASP A 119 16.30 -13.10 -18.76
C ASP A 119 15.11 -12.20 -18.33
N MET A 120 14.39 -12.65 -17.29
CA MET A 120 13.19 -11.98 -16.78
C MET A 120 13.44 -11.11 -15.54
N LEU A 121 14.65 -11.09 -15.00
CA LEU A 121 14.99 -10.42 -13.74
C LEU A 121 16.07 -9.36 -13.97
N GLU A 122 15.94 -8.23 -13.28
CA GLU A 122 17.02 -7.25 -13.17
C GLU A 122 17.99 -7.65 -12.06
N GLU A 123 19.28 -7.33 -12.25
CA GLU A 123 20.31 -7.58 -11.24
C GLU A 123 20.12 -6.61 -10.07
N ILE A 124 20.18 -7.14 -8.84
CA ILE A 124 19.96 -6.35 -7.63
C ILE A 124 21.28 -5.69 -7.21
N ASP A 125 21.27 -4.37 -7.02
CA ASP A 125 22.38 -3.66 -6.39
C ASP A 125 22.33 -3.86 -4.86
N MET A 126 23.17 -4.79 -4.38
CA MET A 126 23.27 -5.13 -2.96
C MET A 126 23.73 -3.95 -2.09
N SER A 127 24.34 -2.90 -2.66
CA SER A 127 24.75 -1.71 -1.89
C SER A 127 23.55 -0.88 -1.40
N LEU A 128 22.40 -1.02 -2.06
CA LEU A 128 21.15 -0.36 -1.69
C LEU A 128 20.35 -1.13 -0.63
N LEU A 129 20.83 -2.32 -0.21
CA LEU A 129 20.16 -3.20 0.75
C LEU A 129 20.98 -3.38 2.04
N PRO A 130 21.23 -2.31 2.82
CA PRO A 130 22.09 -2.37 4.01
C PRO A 130 21.54 -3.34 5.08
N ASN A 131 20.22 -3.54 5.10
CA ASN A 131 19.54 -4.44 6.02
C ASN A 131 19.68 -5.92 5.63
N TYR A 132 19.99 -6.22 4.36
CA TYR A 132 20.09 -7.61 3.89
C TYR A 132 21.17 -8.37 4.65
N GLN A 133 22.33 -7.74 4.87
CA GLN A 133 23.45 -8.36 5.58
C GLN A 133 23.11 -8.77 7.02
N GLN A 134 22.18 -8.06 7.66
CA GLN A 134 21.79 -8.30 9.04
C GLN A 134 20.65 -9.31 9.17
N TYR A 135 19.67 -9.27 8.25
CA TYR A 135 18.41 -10.02 8.39
C TYR A 135 18.25 -11.19 7.42
N ALA A 136 19.09 -11.28 6.38
CA ALA A 136 19.05 -12.44 5.49
C ALA A 136 19.46 -13.70 6.24
N SER A 137 18.80 -14.82 5.93
CA SER A 137 19.16 -16.12 6.50
C SER A 137 20.58 -16.49 6.05
N PRO A 138 21.47 -16.91 6.96
CA PRO A 138 22.82 -17.35 6.60
C PRO A 138 22.83 -18.65 5.77
N TYR A 139 21.67 -19.27 5.56
CA TYR A 139 21.48 -20.48 4.75
C TYR A 139 21.01 -20.19 3.32
N LEU A 140 20.82 -18.92 2.95
CA LEU A 140 20.66 -18.53 1.55
C LEU A 140 22.08 -18.51 0.95
N ILE A 141 22.42 -19.57 0.23
CA ILE A 141 23.73 -19.80 -0.41
C ILE A 141 23.73 -19.23 -1.83
#